data_AF-A0A963TIE7-F1
#
_entry.id   AF-A0A963TIE7-F1
#
_cell.length_a   1.000
_cell.length_b   1.000
_cell.length_c   1.000
_cell.angle_alpha   90.00
_cell.angle_beta   90.00
_cell.angle_gamma   90.00
#
_symmetry.space_group_name_H-M   'P 1'
#
loop_
_entity.id
_entity.type
_entity.pdbx_description
1 polymer ?
#
loop_
_entity_poly.entity_id
_entity_poly.type
_entity_poly.pdbx_seq_one_letter_code
_entity_poly.pdbx_strand_id
1 'polypeptide(L)' 'EWGGPNAFQAIEVLRKARGLNIVGADLVEVSPPFDPSGNTAWLGASLMFEILCLMAEAL' A
#
# COMPACT_ATOMS: atom_id res chain seq x y z
N GLU A 1 0.02 -15.07 -8.08
CA GLU A 1 0.41 -16.22 -7.24
C GLU A 1 -0.78 -16.69 -6.41
N TRP A 2 -0.75 -17.91 -5.87
CA TRP A 2 -1.83 -18.45 -5.02
C TRP A 2 -1.47 -18.30 -3.53
N GLY A 3 -2.46 -17.99 -2.68
CA GLY A 3 -2.27 -17.92 -1.22
C GLY A 3 -1.62 -16.63 -0.70
N GLY A 4 -1.76 -15.52 -1.43
CA GLY A 4 -1.19 -14.23 -1.02
C GLY A 4 -1.87 -13.57 0.19
N PRO A 5 -1.30 -12.46 0.68
CA PRO A 5 -1.83 -11.72 1.83
C PRO A 5 -3.17 -11.05 1.51
N ASN A 6 -4.00 -10.84 2.53
CA ASN A 6 -5.18 -10.01 2.41
C ASN A 6 -4.85 -8.52 2.70
N ALA A 7 -5.79 -7.62 2.37
CA ALA A 7 -5.60 -6.18 2.52
C ALA A 7 -5.32 -5.75 3.97
N PHE A 8 -5.93 -6.42 4.96
CA PHE A 8 -5.71 -6.12 6.38
C PHE A 8 -4.25 -6.39 6.78
N GLN A 9 -3.69 -7.52 6.35
CA GLN A 9 -2.29 -7.88 6.61
C GLN A 9 -1.32 -6.87 5.98
N ALA A 10 -1.60 -6.39 4.76
CA ALA A 10 -0.79 -5.38 4.10
C ALA A 10 -0.75 -4.06 4.90
N ILE A 11 -1.91 -3.59 5.38
CA ILE A 11 -2.02 -2.38 6.21
C ILE A 11 -1.30 -2.58 7.56
N GLU A 12 -1.41 -3.76 8.17
CA GLU A 12 -0.73 -4.07 9.43
C GLU A 12 0.79 -3.99 9.30
N VAL A 13 1.34 -4.47 8.19
CA VAL A 13 2.78 -4.37 7.88
C VAL A 13 3.20 -2.90 7.77
N LEU A 14 2.46 -2.07 7.02
CA LEU A 14 2.76 -0.65 6.89
C LEU A 14 2.75 0.05 8.27
N ARG A 15 1.74 -0.20 9.10
CA ARG A 15 1.66 0.41 10.44
C ARG A 15 2.80 -0.01 11.37
N LYS A 16 3.32 -1.23 11.21
CA LYS A 16 4.50 -1.71 11.95
C LYS A 16 5.81 -1.06 11.48
N ALA A 17 5.81 -0.43 10.30
CA ALA A 17 6.96 0.33 9.79
C ALA A 17 7.06 1.76 10.36
N ARG A 18 6.13 2.18 11.23
CA ARG A 18 6.16 3.49 11.89
C ARG A 18 7.44 3.69 12.70
N GLY A 19 8.02 4.89 12.59
CA GLY A 19 9.29 5.25 13.25
C GLY A 19 10.55 4.90 12.43
N LEU A 20 10.41 4.25 11.28
CA LEU A 20 11.50 4.10 10.32
C LEU A 20 11.70 5.41 9.53
N ASN A 21 12.94 5.69 9.13
CA ASN A 21 13.26 6.79 8.24
C ASN A 21 12.98 6.39 6.77
N ILE A 22 11.73 6.55 6.33
CA ILE A 22 11.30 6.21 4.97
C ILE A 22 11.57 7.40 4.03
N VAL A 23 12.61 7.30 3.21
CA VAL A 23 13.03 8.36 2.25
C VAL A 23 12.28 8.33 0.92
N GLY A 24 11.52 7.27 0.66
CA GLY A 24 10.78 7.07 -0.59
C GLY A 24 10.06 5.72 -0.60
N ALA A 25 9.00 5.63 -1.41
CA ALA A 25 8.22 4.42 -1.61
C ALA A 25 7.49 4.47 -2.96
N ASP A 26 7.18 3.30 -3.51
CA ASP A 26 6.39 3.13 -4.72
C ASP A 26 5.27 2.10 -4.52
N LEU A 27 4.29 2.13 -5.42
CA LEU A 27 3.21 1.15 -5.50
C LEU A 27 3.06 0.76 -6.97
N VAL A 28 3.35 -0.50 -7.27
CA VAL A 28 3.47 -1.03 -8.63
C VAL A 28 2.47 -2.16 -8.89
N GLU A 29 2.37 -2.59 -10.16
CA GLU A 29 1.59 -3.75 -10.61
C GLU A 29 0.06 -3.63 -10.46
N VAL A 30 -0.48 -2.40 -10.36
CA VAL A 30 -1.91 -2.16 -10.63
C VAL A 30 -2.12 -2.22 -12.14
N SER A 31 -2.91 -3.19 -12.62
CA SER A 31 -3.21 -3.35 -14.05
C SER A 31 -4.71 -3.18 -14.33
N PRO A 32 -5.18 -1.96 -14.67
CA PRO A 32 -6.60 -1.66 -14.89
C PRO A 32 -7.35 -2.57 -15.87
N PRO A 33 -6.74 -3.06 -16.98
CA PRO A 33 -7.44 -3.98 -17.89
C PRO A 33 -7.91 -5.29 -17.25
N PHE A 34 -7.31 -5.70 -16.13
CA PHE A 34 -7.66 -6.93 -15.40
C PHE A 34 -8.53 -6.68 -14.15
N ASP A 35 -8.89 -5.43 -13.86
CA ASP A 35 -9.76 -5.06 -12.74
C ASP A 35 -10.85 -4.07 -13.20
N PRO A 36 -11.92 -4.57 -13.85
CA PRO A 36 -13.01 -3.72 -14.34
C PRO A 36 -13.76 -2.97 -13.23
N SER A 37 -13.72 -3.49 -12.00
CA SER A 37 -14.33 -2.86 -10.82
C SER A 37 -13.50 -1.73 -10.22
N GLY A 38 -12.20 -1.65 -10.53
CA GLY A 38 -11.27 -0.71 -9.92
C GLY A 38 -10.93 -1.02 -8.45
N ASN A 39 -11.24 -2.22 -7.97
CA ASN A 39 -10.99 -2.63 -6.58
C ASN A 39 -9.50 -2.67 -6.24
N THR A 40 -8.67 -3.15 -7.16
CA THR A 40 -7.21 -3.17 -7.05
C THR A 40 -6.65 -1.75 -7.04
N ALA A 41 -7.17 -0.86 -7.89
CA ALA A 41 -6.77 0.55 -7.90
C ALA A 41 -7.17 1.26 -6.58
N TRP A 42 -8.36 0.99 -6.07
CA TRP A 42 -8.83 1.51 -4.78
C TRP A 42 -7.98 1.03 -3.60
N LEU A 43 -7.67 -0.26 -3.56
CA LEU A 43 -6.76 -0.83 -2.56
C LEU A 43 -5.37 -0.18 -2.67
N GLY A 44 -4.88 0.00 -3.89
CA GLY A 44 -3.62 0.68 -4.15
C GLY A 44 -3.57 2.10 -3.59
N ALA A 45 -4.58 2.92 -3.90
CA ALA A 45 -4.70 4.27 -3.35
C ALA A 45 -4.74 4.29 -1.81
N SER A 46 -5.44 3.31 -1.21
CA SER A 46 -5.53 3.18 0.25
C SER A 46 -4.17 2.84 0.88
N LEU A 47 -3.39 1.93 0.28
CA LEU A 47 -2.04 1.59 0.74
C LEU A 47 -1.07 2.76 0.56
N MET A 48 -1.17 3.49 -0.56
CA MET A 48 -0.34 4.66 -0.83
C MET A 48 -0.60 5.79 0.16
N PHE A 49 -1.84 5.93 0.65
CA PHE A 49 -2.17 6.85 1.74
C PHE A 49 -1.50 6.46 3.07
N GLU A 50 -1.53 5.18 3.46
CA GLU A 50 -0.83 4.71 4.67
C GLU A 50 0.69 4.97 4.56
N ILE A 51 1.30 4.71 3.40
CA ILE A 51 2.71 5.03 3.13
C ILE A 51 2.98 6.53 3.26
N LEU A 52 2.12 7.37 2.68
CA LEU A 52 2.24 8.83 2.77
C LEU A 52 2.19 9.30 4.24
N CYS A 53 1.30 8.75 5.06
CA CYS A 53 1.23 9.06 6.48
C CYS A 53 2.55 8.72 7.20
N LEU A 54 3.15 7.55 6.92
CA LEU A 54 4.42 7.16 7.52
C LEU A 54 5.57 8.10 7.11
N MET A 55 5.62 8.47 5.83
CA MET A 55 6.64 9.40 5.32
C MET A 55 6.46 10.81 5.89
N ALA A 56 5.22 11.27 6.05
CA ALA A 56 4.91 12.58 6.61
C ALA A 56 5.34 12.72 8.08
N GLU A 57 5.38 11.63 8.85
CA GLU A 57 5.90 11.64 10.22
C GLU A 57 7.42 11.74 10.30
N ALA A 58 8.14 11.40 9.23
CA ALA A 58 9.60 11.49 9.17
C ALA A 58 10.11 12.88 8.74
N LEU A 59 9.21 13.79 8.35
CA LEU A 59 9.50 15.20 8.06
C LEU A 59 9.60 16.01 9.36
#